data_AF-A0AAW8L251-F1
#
_entry.id   AF-A0AAW8L251-F1
#
_cell.length_a   1.000
_cell.length_b   1.000
_cell.length_c   1.000
_cell.angle_alpha   90.00
_cell.angle_beta   90.00
_cell.angle_gamma   90.00
#
_symmetry.space_group_name_H-M   'P 1'
#
loop_
_entity.id
_entity.type
_entity.pdbx_description
1 polymer ?
#
loop_
_entity_poly.entity_id
_entity_poly.type
_entity_poly.pdbx_seq_one_letter_code
_entity_poly.pdbx_strand_id
1 'polypeptide(L)' 'VFIMALRRMGYEGRQTPHGFRHIASTLLNNRGFDERHIEAALAHVKDGVAGVYNKAQYLDDRKIMLQWY' A
#
# COMPACT_ATOMS: atom_id res chain seq x y z
N VAL A 1 -15.38 -4.54 10.44
CA VAL A 1 -14.38 -5.15 11.37
C VAL A 1 -13.13 -4.27 11.53
N PHE A 2 -12.39 -3.95 10.46
CA PHE A 2 -11.14 -3.16 10.56
C PHE A 2 -11.29 -1.73 11.11
N ILE A 3 -12.26 -0.93 10.62
CA ILE A 3 -12.50 0.43 11.11
C ILE A 3 -12.85 0.43 12.62
N MET A 4 -13.62 -0.56 13.07
CA MET A 4 -13.96 -0.72 14.48
C MET A 4 -12.72 -0.99 15.34
N ALA A 5 -11.77 -1.79 14.83
CA ALA A 5 -10.50 -2.03 15.52
C ALA A 5 -9.67 -0.75 15.64
N LEU A 6 -9.57 0.06 14.58
CA LEU A 6 -8.90 1.37 14.63
C LEU A 6 -9.54 2.31 15.66
N ARG A 7 -10.88 2.36 15.71
CA ARG A 7 -11.60 3.15 16.72
C ARG A 7 -11.28 2.69 18.14
N ARG A 8 -11.29 1.37 18.39
CA ARG A 8 -10.93 0.78 19.69
C ARG A 8 -9.47 1.04 20.09
N MET A 9 -8.57 1.18 19.12
CA MET A 9 -7.18 1.59 19.36
C MET A 9 -7.01 3.11 19.58
N GLY A 10 -8.10 3.88 19.59
CA GLY A 10 -8.07 5.33 19.87
C GLY A 10 -7.86 6.21 18.63
N TYR A 11 -7.98 5.67 17.41
CA TYR A 11 -7.82 6.45 16.18
C TYR A 11 -9.11 7.12 15.68
N GLU A 12 -10.22 7.03 16.42
CA GLU A 12 -11.48 7.67 16.03
C GLU A 12 -11.31 9.19 15.87
N GLY A 13 -11.75 9.72 14.72
CA GLY A 13 -11.59 11.15 14.37
C GLY A 13 -10.14 11.60 14.11
N ARG A 14 -9.14 10.74 14.33
CA ARG A 14 -7.71 11.06 14.21
C ARG A 14 -7.06 10.44 12.98
N GLN A 15 -7.47 9.22 12.62
CA GLN A 15 -6.92 8.51 11.46
C GLN A 15 -7.94 7.57 10.83
N THR A 16 -7.78 7.30 9.54
CA THR A 16 -8.63 6.40 8.75
C THR A 16 -7.80 5.35 8.02
N PRO A 17 -8.40 4.22 7.57
CA PRO A 17 -7.71 3.29 6.68
C PRO A 17 -7.10 3.97 5.44
N HIS A 18 -7.78 4.98 4.90
CA HIS A 18 -7.28 5.72 3.75
C HIS A 18 -6.05 6.56 4.10
N GLY A 19 -6.06 7.26 5.23
CA GLY A 19 -4.89 8.01 5.68
C GLY A 19 -3.68 7.13 6.01
N PHE A 20 -3.90 5.92 6.54
CA PHE A 20 -2.82 4.94 6.70
C PHE A 20 -2.21 4.51 5.35
N ARG A 21 -3.01 4.33 4.30
CA ARG A 21 -2.50 4.03 2.95
C ARG A 21 -1.63 5.14 2.41
N HIS A 22 -2.04 6.40 2.58
CA HIS A 22 -1.24 7.56 2.18
C HIS A 22 0.11 7.59 2.90
N ILE A 23 0.09 7.46 4.23
CA ILE A 23 1.33 7.45 5.03
C ILE A 23 2.26 6.31 4.58
N ALA A 24 1.72 5.10 4.38
CA ALA A 24 2.50 3.96 3.90
C ALA A 24 3.10 4.22 2.51
N SER A 25 2.31 4.75 1.56
CA SER A 25 2.79 5.08 0.21
C SER A 25 3.92 6.11 0.25
N THR A 26 3.74 7.21 0.99
CA THR A 26 4.77 8.25 1.14
C THR A 26 6.04 7.69 1.78
N LEU A 27 5.93 6.89 2.84
CA LEU A 27 7.08 6.29 3.52
C LEU A 27 7.88 5.37 2.58
N LEU A 28 7.20 4.48 1.85
CA LEU A 28 7.85 3.52 0.96
C LEU A 28 8.48 4.20 -0.25
N ASN A 29 7.84 5.23 -0.80
CA ASN A 29 8.41 6.05 -1.87
C ASN A 29 9.66 6.79 -1.40
N ASN A 30 9.62 7.43 -0.22
CA ASN A 30 10.79 8.12 0.35
C ASN A 30 11.95 7.17 0.63
N ARG A 31 11.66 5.89 0.91
CA ARG A 31 12.69 4.85 1.10
C ARG A 31 13.34 4.38 -0.21
N GLY A 32 12.76 4.74 -1.36
CA GLY A 32 13.26 4.43 -2.70
C GLY A 32 12.82 3.07 -3.24
N PHE A 33 11.74 2.49 -2.70
CA PHE A 33 11.18 1.27 -3.28
C PHE A 33 10.54 1.55 -4.65
N ASP A 34 10.53 0.52 -5.51
CA ASP A 34 9.88 0.63 -6.81
C ASP A 34 8.38 0.90 -6.66
N GLU A 35 7.91 1.97 -7.29
CA GLU A 35 6.51 2.40 -7.27
C GLU A 35 5.56 1.26 -7.67
N ARG A 36 5.95 0.40 -8.61
CA ARG A 36 5.12 -0.74 -9.05
C ARG A 36 4.80 -1.69 -7.90
N HIS A 37 5.74 -1.87 -6.97
CA HIS A 37 5.57 -2.77 -5.83
C HIS A 37 4.69 -2.11 -4.75
N ILE A 38 4.84 -0.79 -4.58
CA ILE A 38 4.01 0.02 -3.68
C ILE A 38 2.56 0.00 -4.15
N GLU A 39 2.32 0.33 -5.42
CA GLU A 39 0.98 0.36 -6.02
C GLU A 39 0.32 -1.03 -6.01
N ALA A 40 1.09 -2.08 -6.28
CA ALA A 40 0.61 -3.46 -6.15
C ALA A 40 0.25 -3.82 -4.69
N ALA A 41 0.96 -3.29 -3.69
CA ALA A 41 0.63 -3.49 -2.27
C ALA A 41 -0.63 -2.73 -1.84
N LEU A 42 -0.93 -1.60 -2.50
CA LEU A 42 -2.15 -0.83 -2.30
C LEU A 42 -3.35 -1.37 -3.08
N ALA A 43 -3.14 -2.45 -3.86
CA ALA A 43 -4.12 -3.05 -4.77
C ALA A 43 -4.65 -2.06 -5.81
N HIS A 44 -3.80 -1.13 -6.25
CA HIS A 44 -4.12 -0.22 -7.34
C HIS A 44 -3.96 -0.94 -8.68
N VAL A 45 -4.94 -0.73 -9.56
CA VAL A 45 -4.94 -1.28 -10.92
C VAL A 45 -4.31 -0.26 -11.84
N LYS A 46 -3.39 -0.69 -12.70
CA LYS A 46 -2.84 0.17 -13.75
C LYS A 46 -3.88 0.40 -14.83
N ASP A 47 -4.00 1.65 -15.27
CA ASP A 47 -4.91 2.01 -16.35
C ASP A 47 -4.37 1.65 -17.74
N GLY A 48 -5.29 1.60 -18.70
CA GLY A 48 -4.99 1.46 -20.12
C GLY A 48 -4.32 0.14 -20.50
N VAL A 49 -3.60 0.17 -21.63
CA VAL A 49 -2.97 -0.99 -22.25
C VAL A 49 -1.97 -1.66 -21.30
N ALA A 50 -1.25 -0.87 -20.51
CA ALA A 50 -0.27 -1.38 -19.55
C ALA A 50 -0.92 -2.30 -18.48
N GLY A 51 -2.11 -1.99 -17.99
CA GLY A 51 -2.83 -2.85 -17.03
C GLY A 51 -3.44 -4.12 -17.65
N VAL A 52 -3.73 -4.09 -18.95
CA VAL A 52 -4.16 -5.28 -19.68
C VAL A 52 -3.04 -6.31 -19.74
N TYR A 53 -1.82 -5.88 -20.08
CA TYR A 53 -0.69 -6.79 -20.27
C TYR A 53 0.11 -7.09 -19.00
N ASN A 54 0.27 -6.11 -18.10
CA ASN A 54 1.05 -6.31 -16.90
C ASN A 54 0.20 -6.98 -15.81
N LYS A 55 0.36 -8.31 -15.69
CA LYS A 55 -0.22 -9.14 -14.63
C LYS A 55 0.77 -9.52 -13.54
N ALA A 56 1.95 -8.88 -13.50
CA ALA A 56 2.96 -9.18 -12.50
C ALA A 56 2.45 -8.82 -11.09
N GLN A 57 2.66 -9.71 -10.13
CA GLN A 57 2.24 -9.53 -8.74
C GLN A 57 3.37 -9.03 -7.82
N TYR A 58 4.62 -9.09 -8.30
CA TYR A 58 5.83 -8.64 -7.61
C TYR A 58 5.96 -9.23 -6.18
N LEU A 59 5.60 -10.51 -5.98
CA LEU A 59 5.47 -11.10 -4.64
C LEU A 59 6.79 -11.09 -3.86
N ASP A 60 7.89 -11.50 -4.50
CA ASP A 60 9.20 -11.56 -3.84
C ASP A 60 9.70 -10.16 -3.48
N ASP A 61 9.59 -9.20 -4.41
CA ASP A 61 10.00 -7.82 -4.15
C ASP A 61 9.12 -7.14 -3.10
N ARG A 62 7.81 -7.39 -3.13
CA ARG A 62 6.88 -6.89 -2.10
C ARG A 62 7.17 -7.51 -0.74
N LYS A 63 7.59 -8.78 -0.67
CA LYS A 63 7.99 -9.39 0.59
C LYS A 63 9.20 -8.68 1.20
N ILE A 64 10.23 -8.42 0.38
CA ILE A 64 11.42 -7.67 0.81
C ILE A 64 11.01 -6.26 1.29
N MET A 65 10.18 -5.56 0.51
CA MET A 65 9.68 -4.23 0.85
C MET A 65 8.89 -4.20 2.16
N LEU A 66 7.96 -5.15 2.35
CA LEU A 66 7.08 -5.18 3.52
C LEU A 66 7.78 -5.65 4.80
N GLN A 67 8.94 -6.29 4.70
CA GLN A 67 9.73 -6.76 5.84
C GLN A 67 11.01 -5.93 6.08
N TRP A 68 11.18 -4.81 5.39
CA TRP A 68 12.36 -3.97 5.53
C TRP A 68 12.43 -3.23 6.89
N TYR A 69 11.28 -2.92 7.48
CA TYR A 69 11.14 -2.21 8.75
C TYR A 69 10.81 -3.18 9.89
#